data_AF-A0A6B2TKK4-F1
#
_entry.id   AF-A0A6B2TKK4-F1
#
_cell.length_a   1.000
_cell.length_b   1.000
_cell.length_c   1.000
_cell.angle_alpha   90.00
_cell.angle_beta   90.00
_cell.angle_gamma   90.00
#
_symmetry.space_group_name_H-M   'P 1'
#
loop_
_entity.id
_entity.type
_entity.pdbx_description
1 polymer ?
#
loop_
_entity_poly.entity_id
_entity_poly.type
_entity_poly.pdbx_seq_one_letter_code
_entity_poly.pdbx_strand_id
1 'polypeptide(L)'
;RAAAQAFAAGADIDWTGWFPAVPLPRVVDLPTYAFQRERFWLEGRRGLAGDPAGLGLASAGHPLLGAAVELADGGSHLLTGRISPRDQAWLAEHRVMDTVLLPGSAFVELALQAAVRAGCEELAELTLHTPLAFGDEGAGAVDLQVAVGAVAEDGRRPVSVHSRPTGDGDEAVWTRHAAGTVAPAGPVAVDGSLGGAWPPPGATPVGGPDPYAELASCGYDFGPGSQGLVTAWRLGDDLFAEVRLPEAESGGADRYRVHPVLLDATLHALILDAVTSSADTDQVLLPFSWSGLRVHAPGTDSLRVRIARTAPDQLAMTAVDDAGAPVLTLESLTVRPVAAHQIAGARTADRDALFRLVWAEAAARADEHVEGGGV
;
A
#
# COMPACT_ATOMS: atom_id res chain seq x y z
N ARG A 1 8.08 -33.71 -65.35
CA ARG A 1 9.48 -33.42 -64.94
C ARG A 1 9.90 -32.01 -65.35
N ALA A 2 9.84 -31.64 -66.62
CA ALA A 2 10.19 -30.28 -67.07
C ALA A 2 9.37 -29.17 -66.37
N ALA A 3 8.04 -29.32 -66.25
CA ALA A 3 7.19 -28.35 -65.55
C ALA A 3 7.56 -28.20 -64.05
N ALA A 4 7.80 -29.31 -63.34
CA ALA A 4 8.23 -29.25 -61.95
C ALA A 4 9.57 -28.52 -61.77
N GLN A 5 10.52 -28.73 -62.70
CA GLN A 5 11.82 -28.04 -62.69
C GLN A 5 11.68 -26.54 -62.98
N ALA A 6 10.80 -26.16 -63.91
CA ALA A 6 10.52 -24.76 -64.22
C ALA A 6 9.85 -24.06 -63.02
N PHE A 7 8.84 -24.67 -62.39
CA PHE A 7 8.15 -24.12 -61.22
C PHE A 7 9.09 -23.95 -60.02
N ALA A 8 9.92 -24.96 -59.74
CA ALA A 8 10.92 -24.88 -58.67
C ALA A 8 11.99 -23.81 -58.93
N ALA A 9 12.23 -23.46 -60.20
CA ALA A 9 13.09 -22.35 -60.60
C ALA A 9 12.38 -20.98 -60.60
N GLY A 10 11.11 -20.92 -60.15
CA GLY A 10 10.33 -19.68 -60.05
C GLY A 10 9.60 -19.28 -61.33
N ALA A 11 9.53 -20.13 -62.35
CA ALA A 11 8.73 -19.86 -63.52
C ALA A 11 7.24 -19.92 -63.17
N ASP A 12 6.47 -18.95 -63.65
CA ASP A 12 5.02 -18.96 -63.54
C ASP A 12 4.46 -20.02 -64.49
N ILE A 13 3.72 -20.99 -63.95
CA ILE A 13 3.13 -22.08 -64.72
C ILE A 13 1.62 -21.93 -64.71
N ASP A 14 1.05 -21.82 -65.90
CA ASP A 14 -0.39 -21.90 -66.06
C ASP A 14 -0.87 -23.34 -65.87
N TRP A 15 -1.38 -23.62 -64.67
CA TRP A 15 -1.93 -24.93 -64.31
C TRP A 15 -3.32 -25.19 -64.92
N THR A 16 -4.01 -24.16 -65.43
CA THR A 16 -5.41 -24.26 -65.89
C THR A 16 -5.55 -25.12 -67.15
N GLY A 17 -4.50 -25.22 -67.97
CA GLY A 17 -4.46 -26.10 -69.14
C GLY A 17 -4.44 -27.61 -68.81
N TRP A 18 -4.02 -27.97 -67.59
CA TRP A 18 -4.02 -29.37 -67.11
C TRP A 18 -5.10 -29.65 -66.07
N PHE A 19 -5.52 -28.63 -65.33
CA PHE A 19 -6.57 -28.71 -64.32
C PHE A 19 -7.65 -27.68 -64.65
N PRO A 20 -8.68 -28.07 -65.44
CA PRO A 20 -9.76 -27.18 -65.82
C PRO A 20 -10.47 -26.63 -64.57
N ALA A 21 -10.81 -25.35 -64.59
CA ALA A 21 -11.51 -24.71 -63.46
C ALA A 21 -12.97 -25.16 -63.31
N VAL A 22 -13.52 -25.87 -64.32
CA VAL A 22 -14.89 -26.40 -64.30
C VAL A 22 -14.93 -27.83 -64.84
N PRO A 23 -15.44 -28.80 -64.05
CA PRO A 23 -15.75 -28.68 -62.63
C PRO A 23 -14.47 -28.45 -61.80
N LEU A 24 -14.58 -27.72 -60.69
CA LEU A 24 -13.45 -27.43 -59.80
C LEU A 24 -12.81 -28.75 -59.32
N PRO A 25 -11.47 -28.87 -59.36
CA PRO A 25 -10.77 -29.99 -58.76
C PRO A 25 -11.10 -30.09 -57.26
N ARG A 26 -11.22 -31.31 -56.75
CA ARG A 26 -11.43 -31.57 -55.32
C ARG A 26 -10.23 -31.06 -54.52
N VAL A 27 -10.45 -30.10 -53.62
CA VAL A 27 -9.44 -29.63 -52.66
C VAL A 27 -9.34 -30.64 -51.51
N VAL A 28 -8.11 -30.92 -51.07
CA VAL A 28 -7.80 -31.80 -49.95
C VAL A 28 -6.96 -31.05 -48.93
N ASP A 29 -7.15 -31.36 -47.65
CA ASP A 29 -6.32 -30.78 -46.59
C ASP A 29 -4.90 -31.30 -46.69
N LEU A 30 -3.95 -30.38 -46.77
CA LEU A 30 -2.52 -30.66 -46.71
C LEU A 30 -1.95 -30.26 -45.35
N PRO A 31 -0.85 -30.87 -44.90
CA PRO A 31 -0.12 -30.39 -43.73
C PRO A 31 0.15 -28.89 -43.85
N THR A 32 0.02 -28.18 -42.74
CA THR A 32 0.31 -26.74 -42.72
C THR A 32 1.79 -26.49 -43.02
N TYR A 33 2.08 -25.28 -43.53
CA TYR A 33 3.46 -24.87 -43.82
C TYR A 33 4.34 -25.07 -42.58
N ALA A 34 5.47 -25.75 -42.75
CA ALA A 34 6.42 -25.99 -41.67
C ALA A 34 7.21 -24.70 -41.38
N PHE A 35 6.60 -23.77 -40.64
CA PHE A 35 7.28 -22.56 -40.20
C PHE A 35 8.58 -22.92 -39.47
N GLN A 36 9.65 -22.20 -39.81
CA GLN A 36 10.92 -22.29 -39.10
C GLN A 36 10.70 -21.80 -37.67
N ARG A 37 10.73 -22.72 -36.70
CA ARG A 37 10.47 -22.43 -35.28
C ARG A 37 11.72 -21.86 -34.61
N GLU A 38 12.19 -20.74 -35.13
CA GLU A 38 13.22 -19.97 -34.46
C GLU A 38 12.59 -19.12 -33.35
N ARG A 39 13.19 -19.19 -32.17
CA ARG A 39 12.73 -18.47 -30.99
C ARG A 39 13.19 -17.02 -31.09
N PHE A 40 12.33 -16.16 -31.62
CA PHE A 40 12.52 -14.72 -31.60
C PHE A 40 11.84 -14.13 -30.37
N TRP A 41 12.58 -14.05 -29.27
CA TRP A 41 12.13 -13.46 -28.01
C TRP A 41 13.17 -12.43 -27.55
N LEU A 42 12.74 -11.35 -26.89
CA LEU A 42 13.65 -10.46 -26.19
C LEU A 42 14.21 -11.21 -24.98
N GLU A 43 15.42 -11.74 -25.10
CA GLU A 43 16.16 -12.29 -23.97
C GLU A 43 16.64 -11.11 -23.10
N GLY A 44 15.88 -10.78 -22.06
CA GLY A 44 16.34 -9.87 -21.02
C GLY A 44 17.68 -10.37 -20.48
N ARG A 45 18.72 -9.53 -20.54
CA ARG A 45 20.04 -9.83 -19.95
C ARG A 45 19.84 -10.39 -18.54
N ARG A 46 20.24 -11.64 -18.32
CA ARG A 46 20.44 -12.19 -16.98
C ARG A 46 21.43 -11.25 -16.26
N GLY A 47 20.94 -10.49 -15.26
CA GLY A 47 21.77 -9.77 -14.29
C GLY A 47 21.61 -8.25 -14.15
N LEU A 48 20.69 -7.54 -14.83
CA LEU A 48 20.67 -6.06 -14.74
C LEU A 48 19.29 -5.38 -14.68
N ALA A 49 18.18 -6.12 -14.53
CA ALA A 49 16.88 -5.52 -14.25
C ALA A 49 16.20 -6.28 -13.09
N GLY A 50 16.17 -5.66 -11.90
CA GLY A 50 15.39 -6.13 -10.76
C GLY A 50 16.11 -6.98 -9.71
N ASP A 51 17.33 -7.46 -9.96
CA ASP A 51 18.12 -8.17 -8.93
C ASP A 51 19.11 -7.22 -8.21
N PRO A 52 18.87 -6.86 -6.95
CA PRO A 52 19.74 -5.98 -6.17
C PRO A 52 21.14 -6.54 -5.91
N ALA A 53 21.34 -7.86 -6.04
CA ALA A 53 22.63 -8.50 -5.78
C ALA A 53 23.74 -7.98 -6.71
N GLY A 54 23.41 -7.62 -7.95
CA GLY A 54 24.36 -7.03 -8.90
C GLY A 54 24.90 -5.65 -8.49
N LEU A 55 24.21 -4.97 -7.56
CA LEU A 55 24.60 -3.69 -6.98
C LEU A 55 25.27 -3.84 -5.59
N GLY A 56 25.51 -5.09 -5.15
CA GLY A 56 26.02 -5.37 -3.81
C GLY A 56 24.97 -5.20 -2.70
N LEU A 57 23.69 -5.14 -3.05
CA LEU A 57 22.58 -4.98 -2.10
C LEU A 57 21.85 -6.32 -1.93
N ALA A 58 21.23 -6.54 -0.77
CA ALA A 58 20.40 -7.71 -0.55
C ALA A 58 19.00 -7.49 -1.13
N SER A 59 18.32 -8.55 -1.56
CA SER A 59 16.88 -8.47 -1.84
C SER A 59 16.12 -8.25 -0.54
N ALA A 60 15.17 -7.31 -0.56
CA ALA A 60 14.24 -7.10 0.55
C ALA A 60 13.15 -8.19 0.62
N GLY A 61 12.93 -8.94 -0.48
CA GLY A 61 11.98 -10.05 -0.53
C GLY A 61 10.52 -9.64 -0.33
N HIS A 62 10.17 -8.39 -0.67
CA HIS A 62 8.89 -7.79 -0.32
C HIS A 62 8.29 -7.04 -1.53
N PRO A 63 6.97 -7.03 -1.75
CA PRO A 63 6.40 -6.47 -2.97
C PRO A 63 6.57 -4.96 -3.13
N LEU A 64 6.67 -4.21 -2.01
CA LEU A 64 6.88 -2.76 -2.02
C LEU A 64 8.35 -2.35 -1.82
N LEU A 65 9.24 -3.31 -1.51
CA LEU A 65 10.65 -3.03 -1.19
C LEU A 65 11.53 -3.99 -2.00
N GLY A 66 12.35 -3.43 -2.88
CA GLY A 66 13.21 -4.20 -3.78
C GLY A 66 14.54 -4.57 -3.16
N ALA A 67 15.17 -3.65 -2.43
CA ALA A 67 16.51 -3.83 -1.89
C ALA A 67 16.60 -3.50 -0.39
N ALA A 68 17.57 -4.14 0.26
CA ALA A 68 17.92 -3.91 1.66
C ALA A 68 19.43 -3.76 1.80
N VAL A 69 19.84 -2.85 2.68
CA VAL A 69 21.24 -2.52 2.97
C VAL A 69 21.41 -2.47 4.48
N GLU A 70 22.37 -3.20 5.00
CA GLU A 70 22.89 -2.99 6.35
C GLU A 70 24.00 -1.95 6.24
N LEU A 71 23.89 -0.87 7.02
CA LEU A 71 24.92 0.17 7.02
C LEU A 71 26.17 -0.37 7.74
N ALA A 72 27.35 0.05 7.26
CA ALA A 72 28.63 -0.42 7.80
C ALA A 72 28.88 -0.01 9.28
N ASP A 73 28.00 0.83 9.84
CA ASP A 73 27.99 1.16 11.27
C ASP A 73 27.53 -0.02 12.15
N GLY A 74 26.98 -1.09 11.56
CA GLY A 74 26.55 -2.30 12.24
C GLY A 74 25.29 -2.12 13.10
N GLY A 75 24.64 -0.97 13.01
CA GLY A 75 23.48 -0.61 13.82
C GLY A 75 22.22 -0.37 13.00
N SER A 76 22.38 0.02 11.73
CA SER A 76 21.28 0.58 10.95
C SER A 76 20.97 -0.22 9.69
N HIS A 77 19.69 -0.24 9.30
CA HIS A 77 19.22 -0.85 8.06
C HIS A 77 18.48 0.17 7.22
N LEU A 78 18.67 0.11 5.90
CA LEU A 78 17.94 0.89 4.92
C LEU A 78 17.31 -0.05 3.89
N LEU A 79 15.99 0.03 3.74
CA LEU A 79 15.26 -0.68 2.70
C LEU A 79 14.77 0.34 1.67
N THR A 80 14.86 -0.01 0.40
CA THR A 80 14.42 0.85 -0.71
C THR A 80 13.42 0.14 -1.59
N GLY A 81 12.50 0.92 -2.15
CA GLY A 81 11.46 0.41 -3.03
C GLY A 81 11.00 1.47 -4.01
N ARG A 82 10.05 1.09 -4.85
CA ARG A 82 9.35 2.00 -5.75
C ARG A 82 7.90 1.57 -5.77
N ILE A 83 7.00 2.52 -5.55
CA ILE A 83 5.56 2.25 -5.59
C ILE A 83 4.87 3.20 -6.57
N SER A 84 3.84 2.68 -7.22
CA SER A 84 2.97 3.49 -8.08
C SER A 84 1.60 2.82 -8.21
N PRO A 85 0.52 3.60 -8.42
CA PRO A 85 -0.78 3.03 -8.74
C PRO A 85 -0.80 2.14 -9.99
N ARG A 86 0.22 2.24 -10.86
CA ARG A 86 0.36 1.38 -12.05
C ARG A 86 0.96 0.02 -11.73
N ASP A 87 1.86 -0.03 -10.74
CA ASP A 87 2.57 -1.24 -10.35
C ASP A 87 1.82 -2.03 -9.25
N GLN A 88 0.99 -1.33 -8.46
CA GLN A 88 0.13 -1.91 -7.42
C GLN A 88 -1.33 -1.55 -7.71
N ALA A 89 -2.12 -2.50 -8.21
CA ALA A 89 -3.50 -2.27 -8.61
C ALA A 89 -4.37 -1.80 -7.42
N TRP A 90 -4.28 -2.48 -6.26
CA TRP A 90 -5.00 -2.09 -5.04
C TRP A 90 -4.70 -0.65 -4.59
N LEU A 91 -3.51 -0.11 -4.87
CA LEU A 91 -3.16 1.27 -4.49
C LEU A 91 -3.99 2.29 -5.28
N ALA A 92 -4.23 2.05 -6.58
CA ALA A 92 -5.07 2.92 -7.41
C ALA A 92 -6.53 2.99 -6.94
N GLU A 93 -6.94 1.97 -6.18
CA GLU A 93 -8.29 1.74 -5.73
C GLU A 93 -8.51 2.15 -4.28
N HIS A 94 -7.49 2.62 -3.56
CA HIS A 94 -7.66 3.22 -2.24
C HIS A 94 -7.81 4.74 -2.39
N ARG A 95 -9.04 5.20 -2.62
CA ARG A 95 -9.37 6.63 -2.78
C ARG A 95 -10.17 7.17 -1.60
N VAL A 96 -9.76 8.33 -1.10
CA VAL A 96 -10.47 9.08 -0.05
C VAL A 96 -10.59 10.53 -0.50
N MET A 97 -11.80 11.07 -0.53
CA MET A 97 -12.12 12.41 -1.04
C MET A 97 -11.50 12.63 -2.44
N ASP A 98 -11.83 11.71 -3.35
CA ASP A 98 -11.31 11.58 -4.72
C ASP A 98 -9.78 11.38 -4.85
N THR A 99 -9.04 11.31 -3.74
CA THR A 99 -7.59 11.31 -3.71
C THR A 99 -7.07 9.89 -3.55
N VAL A 100 -6.22 9.43 -4.47
CA VAL A 100 -5.51 8.15 -4.31
C VAL A 100 -4.48 8.32 -3.20
N LEU A 101 -4.64 7.59 -2.10
CA LEU A 101 -3.78 7.67 -0.93
C LEU A 101 -3.14 6.31 -0.65
N LEU A 102 -1.87 6.31 -0.27
CA LEU A 102 -1.30 5.13 0.38
C LEU A 102 -1.98 4.95 1.76
N PRO A 103 -2.65 3.81 2.03
CA PRO A 103 -3.32 3.59 3.31
C PRO A 103 -2.32 3.54 4.46
N GLY A 104 -2.79 3.91 5.66
CA GLY A 104 -1.99 3.87 6.89
C GLY A 104 -1.41 2.47 7.16
N SER A 105 -2.16 1.42 6.82
CA SER A 105 -1.74 0.03 6.94
C SER A 105 -0.50 -0.32 6.11
N ALA A 106 -0.27 0.35 4.97
CA ALA A 106 0.91 0.12 4.16
C ALA A 106 2.18 0.67 4.83
N PHE A 107 2.08 1.81 5.54
CA PHE A 107 3.19 2.30 6.36
C PHE A 107 3.53 1.36 7.52
N VAL A 108 2.50 0.77 8.14
CA VAL A 108 2.66 -0.26 9.19
C VAL A 108 3.41 -1.47 8.63
N GLU A 109 2.97 -2.00 7.48
CA GLU A 109 3.64 -3.15 6.83
C GLU A 109 5.10 -2.85 6.47
N LEU A 110 5.37 -1.67 5.89
CA LEU A 110 6.74 -1.23 5.59
C LEU A 110 7.62 -1.18 6.85
N ALA A 111 7.08 -0.66 7.95
CA ALA A 111 7.79 -0.59 9.23
C ALA A 111 8.03 -1.99 9.84
N LEU A 112 7.03 -2.88 9.77
CA LEU A 112 7.15 -4.27 10.23
C LEU A 112 8.19 -5.06 9.44
N GLN A 113 8.20 -4.92 8.12
CA GLN A 113 9.18 -5.59 7.27
C GLN A 113 10.61 -5.11 7.57
N ALA A 114 10.78 -3.83 7.86
CA ALA A 114 12.06 -3.29 8.30
C ALA A 114 12.43 -3.73 9.73
N ALA A 115 11.45 -3.87 10.62
CA ALA A 115 11.64 -4.37 11.99
C ALA A 115 12.24 -5.79 11.98
N VAL A 116 11.70 -6.69 11.16
CA VAL A 116 12.19 -8.08 11.03
C VAL A 116 13.67 -8.12 10.63
N ARG A 117 14.10 -7.22 9.73
CA ARG A 117 15.52 -7.11 9.33
C ARG A 117 16.42 -6.69 10.48
N ALA A 118 15.91 -5.89 11.40
CA ALA A 118 16.62 -5.42 12.58
C ALA A 118 16.48 -6.36 13.80
N GLY A 119 15.86 -7.53 13.64
CA GLY A 119 15.62 -8.49 14.72
C GLY A 119 14.53 -8.05 15.71
N CYS A 120 13.62 -7.18 15.28
CA CYS A 120 12.49 -6.70 16.07
C CYS A 120 11.19 -7.42 15.68
N GLU A 121 10.31 -7.62 16.66
CA GLU A 121 9.04 -8.35 16.48
C GLU A 121 7.80 -7.48 16.77
N GLU A 122 8.01 -6.26 17.28
CA GLU A 122 6.95 -5.33 17.64
C GLU A 122 7.16 -3.98 16.97
N LEU A 123 6.08 -3.44 16.41
CA LEU A 123 5.95 -2.02 16.11
C LEU A 123 5.47 -1.31 17.37
N ALA A 124 6.43 -0.81 18.15
CA ALA A 124 6.15 -0.26 19.46
C ALA A 124 5.41 1.08 19.35
N GLU A 125 5.78 1.90 18.37
CA GLU A 125 5.02 3.09 17.98
C GLU A 125 5.25 3.42 16.50
N LEU A 126 4.23 3.91 15.80
CA LEU A 126 4.35 4.54 14.49
C LEU A 126 3.34 5.68 14.38
N THR A 127 3.83 6.91 14.21
CA THR A 127 3.01 8.09 13.93
C THR A 127 3.06 8.41 12.44
N LEU A 128 1.89 8.66 11.85
CA LEU A 128 1.74 9.11 10.47
C LEU A 128 1.73 10.65 10.44
N HIS A 129 2.63 11.23 9.66
CA HIS A 129 2.89 12.68 9.61
C HIS A 129 2.27 13.34 8.37
N THR A 130 2.64 12.87 7.19
CA THR A 130 2.23 13.46 5.91
C THR A 130 1.65 12.36 5.04
N PRO A 131 0.39 12.49 4.58
CA PRO A 131 -0.18 11.52 3.65
C PRO A 131 0.66 11.41 2.37
N LEU A 132 0.77 10.19 1.83
CA LEU A 132 1.33 9.99 0.50
C LEU A 132 0.19 9.89 -0.50
N ALA A 133 -0.01 10.97 -1.24
CA ALA A 133 -1.05 11.09 -2.26
C ALA A 133 -0.48 10.91 -3.66
N PHE A 134 -1.28 10.33 -4.56
CA PHE A 134 -0.97 10.22 -5.98
C PHE A 134 -1.95 11.10 -6.77
N GLY A 135 -1.43 11.96 -7.64
CA GLY A 135 -2.23 12.90 -8.43
C GLY A 135 -3.09 12.23 -9.50
N ASP A 136 -4.05 12.99 -10.05
CA ASP A 136 -5.09 12.50 -10.99
C ASP A 136 -4.55 11.93 -12.31
N GLU A 137 -3.31 12.28 -12.70
CA GLU A 137 -2.65 11.68 -13.87
C GLU A 137 -2.04 10.29 -13.61
N GLY A 138 -2.21 9.72 -12.40
CA GLY A 138 -1.96 8.29 -12.14
C GLY A 138 -0.56 7.75 -12.53
N ALA A 139 0.47 8.61 -12.61
CA ALA A 139 1.73 8.27 -13.29
C ALA A 139 3.00 8.45 -12.46
N GLY A 140 2.98 9.27 -11.41
CA GLY A 140 4.16 9.51 -10.60
C GLY A 140 4.45 8.31 -9.71
N ALA A 141 5.36 7.44 -10.12
CA ALA A 141 5.97 6.52 -9.18
C ALA A 141 6.78 7.31 -8.15
N VAL A 142 6.83 6.80 -6.93
CA VAL A 142 7.70 7.36 -5.89
C VAL A 142 8.73 6.33 -5.47
N ASP A 143 9.93 6.81 -5.20
CA ASP A 143 10.97 6.02 -4.55
C ASP A 143 10.68 6.01 -3.05
N LEU A 144 10.80 4.85 -2.42
CA LEU A 144 10.61 4.66 -0.99
C LEU A 144 11.95 4.44 -0.28
N GLN A 145 12.05 4.97 0.93
CA GLN A 145 13.08 4.63 1.90
C GLN A 145 12.46 4.30 3.25
N VAL A 146 12.81 3.13 3.78
CA VAL A 146 12.49 2.74 5.15
C VAL A 146 13.79 2.56 5.90
N ALA A 147 14.04 3.43 6.88
CA ALA A 147 15.26 3.42 7.67
C ALA A 147 14.96 2.93 9.09
N VAL A 148 15.74 1.97 9.57
CA VAL A 148 15.79 1.55 10.97
C VAL A 148 17.16 1.89 11.52
N GLY A 149 17.22 2.68 12.59
CA GLY A 149 18.48 3.08 13.19
C GLY A 149 19.06 2.06 14.17
N ALA A 150 20.24 2.41 14.71
CA ALA A 150 20.86 1.71 15.82
C ALA A 150 19.93 1.60 17.04
N VAL A 151 20.20 0.60 17.89
CA VAL A 151 19.50 0.42 19.17
C VAL A 151 19.75 1.66 20.03
N ALA A 152 18.68 2.26 20.53
CA ALA A 152 18.71 3.33 21.52
C ALA A 152 18.93 2.75 22.94
N GLU A 153 19.13 3.64 23.92
CA GLU A 153 19.39 3.24 25.32
C GLU A 153 18.24 2.44 25.96
N ASP A 154 17.01 2.63 25.48
CA ASP A 154 15.81 1.92 25.95
C ASP A 154 15.61 0.54 25.29
N GLY A 155 16.54 0.12 24.44
CA GLY A 155 16.47 -1.15 23.69
C GLY A 155 15.59 -1.10 22.44
N ARG A 156 14.93 0.03 22.15
CA ARG A 156 14.14 0.22 20.93
C ARG A 156 15.02 0.73 19.79
N ARG A 157 14.53 0.63 18.56
CA ARG A 157 15.18 1.18 17.36
C ARG A 157 14.26 2.18 16.69
N PRO A 158 14.74 3.38 16.31
CA PRO A 158 13.92 4.33 15.56
C PRO A 158 13.65 3.78 14.16
N VAL A 159 12.42 3.95 13.67
CA VAL A 159 12.03 3.62 12.30
C VAL A 159 11.42 4.85 11.62
N SER A 160 11.64 5.00 10.32
CA SER A 160 11.04 6.08 9.53
C SER A 160 10.80 5.66 8.09
N VAL A 161 9.71 6.17 7.51
CA VAL A 161 9.32 5.93 6.12
C VAL A 161 9.29 7.26 5.37
N HIS A 162 10.03 7.31 4.27
CA HIS A 162 10.15 8.47 3.40
C HIS A 162 9.82 8.11 1.96
N SER A 163 9.35 9.10 1.21
CA SER A 163 9.25 8.99 -0.23
C SER A 163 9.71 10.26 -0.94
N ARG A 164 9.99 10.12 -2.23
CA ARG A 164 10.18 11.22 -3.17
C ARG A 164 9.68 10.81 -4.56
N PRO A 165 9.31 11.76 -5.44
CA PRO A 165 9.03 11.44 -6.84
C PRO A 165 10.19 10.71 -7.53
N THR A 166 9.89 9.64 -8.27
CA THR A 166 10.90 8.92 -9.06
C THR A 166 11.32 9.77 -10.27
N GLY A 167 12.62 9.85 -10.53
CA GLY A 167 13.16 10.41 -11.78
C GLY A 167 13.46 11.92 -11.78
N ASP A 168 13.21 12.62 -10.67
CA ASP A 168 13.50 14.07 -10.53
C ASP A 168 14.97 14.40 -10.20
N GLY A 169 15.91 13.49 -10.51
CA GLY A 169 17.34 13.69 -10.26
C GLY A 169 17.71 13.78 -8.78
N ASP A 170 18.95 14.20 -8.48
CA ASP A 170 19.49 14.26 -7.12
C ASP A 170 18.92 15.40 -6.26
N GLU A 171 18.11 16.30 -6.83
CA GLU A 171 17.55 17.48 -6.16
C GLU A 171 16.17 17.24 -5.52
N ALA A 172 15.53 16.09 -5.76
CA ALA A 172 14.22 15.77 -5.18
C ALA A 172 14.29 15.61 -3.65
N VAL A 173 13.46 16.36 -2.92
CA VAL A 173 13.41 16.38 -1.46
C VAL A 173 12.63 15.17 -0.94
N TRP A 174 13.21 14.46 0.03
CA TRP A 174 12.52 13.39 0.73
C TRP A 174 11.46 13.94 1.67
N THR A 175 10.24 13.44 1.53
CA THR A 175 9.15 13.70 2.48
C THR A 175 9.04 12.55 3.47
N ARG A 176 8.99 12.88 4.76
CA ARG A 176 8.78 11.90 5.83
C ARG A 176 7.29 11.68 6.04
N HIS A 177 6.84 10.46 5.79
CA HIS A 177 5.43 10.09 5.93
C HIS A 177 5.12 9.47 7.27
N ALA A 178 6.05 8.69 7.84
CA ALA A 178 5.87 8.04 9.13
C ALA A 178 7.18 7.97 9.92
N ALA A 179 7.09 8.03 11.25
CA ALA A 179 8.21 7.81 12.14
C ALA A 179 7.74 7.18 13.46
N GLY A 180 8.63 6.44 14.10
CA GLY A 180 8.33 5.81 15.39
C GLY A 180 9.45 4.89 15.85
N THR A 181 9.09 3.81 16.56
CA THR A 181 10.04 2.85 17.12
C THR A 181 9.60 1.41 16.95
N VAL A 182 10.56 0.52 16.78
CA VAL A 182 10.39 -0.94 16.78
C VAL A 182 11.17 -1.53 17.94
N ALA A 183 10.67 -2.64 18.48
CA ALA A 183 11.27 -3.27 19.66
C ALA A 183 11.49 -4.78 19.44
N PRO A 184 12.49 -5.38 20.11
CA PRO A 184 12.59 -6.83 20.26
C PRO A 184 11.32 -7.43 20.89
N ALA A 185 11.16 -8.74 20.76
CA ALA A 185 10.08 -9.47 21.40
C ALA A 185 10.05 -9.22 22.92
N GLY A 186 8.94 -8.64 23.42
CA GLY A 186 8.63 -8.62 24.84
C GLY A 186 7.89 -9.89 25.29
N PRO A 187 7.74 -10.15 26.60
CA PRO A 187 6.88 -11.20 27.10
C PRO A 187 5.46 -11.04 26.51
N VAL A 188 4.92 -12.10 25.94
CA VAL A 188 3.61 -12.07 25.28
C VAL A 188 2.54 -12.54 26.27
N ALA A 189 1.64 -11.64 26.67
CA ALA A 189 0.35 -12.04 27.21
C ALA A 189 -0.64 -12.09 26.04
N VAL A 190 -0.75 -13.24 25.36
CA VAL A 190 -1.80 -13.41 24.34
C VAL A 190 -3.12 -13.76 25.04
N ASP A 191 -3.77 -12.78 25.64
CA ASP A 191 -5.22 -12.86 25.89
C ASP A 191 -5.92 -12.46 24.58
N GLY A 192 -5.85 -13.34 23.58
CA GLY A 192 -6.19 -13.02 22.18
C GLY A 192 -7.02 -14.08 21.45
N SER A 193 -7.53 -15.08 22.15
CA SER A 193 -8.44 -16.08 21.57
C SER A 193 -9.82 -15.46 21.36
N LEU A 194 -10.17 -15.17 20.11
CA LEU A 194 -11.55 -14.91 19.68
C LEU A 194 -12.30 -16.19 19.28
N GLY A 195 -11.87 -17.34 19.81
CA GLY A 195 -12.52 -18.63 19.54
C GLY A 195 -13.97 -18.67 20.06
N GLY A 196 -14.86 -19.28 19.29
CA GLY A 196 -16.28 -19.44 19.66
C GLY A 196 -17.24 -19.22 18.49
N ALA A 197 -18.51 -18.98 18.83
CA ALA A 197 -19.52 -18.63 17.84
C ALA A 197 -19.21 -17.28 17.20
N TRP A 198 -19.33 -17.20 15.87
CA TRP A 198 -19.06 -16.00 15.10
C TRP A 198 -20.25 -15.67 14.16
N PRO A 199 -20.79 -14.44 14.19
CA PRO A 199 -20.47 -13.38 15.15
C PRO A 199 -20.86 -13.77 16.59
N PRO A 200 -20.36 -13.06 17.61
CA PRO A 200 -20.77 -13.29 18.99
C PRO A 200 -22.29 -13.22 19.17
N PRO A 201 -22.92 -14.12 19.95
CA PRO A 201 -24.36 -14.08 20.19
C PRO A 201 -24.82 -12.72 20.75
N GLY A 202 -25.84 -12.13 20.14
CA GLY A 202 -26.37 -10.82 20.51
C GLY A 202 -25.71 -9.64 19.78
N ALA A 203 -24.70 -9.87 18.95
CA ALA A 203 -24.14 -8.84 18.09
C ALA A 203 -25.13 -8.44 16.97
N THR A 204 -25.21 -7.15 16.67
CA THR A 204 -26.09 -6.58 15.64
C THR A 204 -25.28 -6.14 14.43
N PRO A 205 -25.73 -6.38 13.18
CA PRO A 205 -25.01 -5.93 11.98
C PRO A 205 -24.77 -4.41 11.97
N VAL A 206 -23.63 -4.00 11.43
CA VAL A 206 -23.26 -2.61 11.16
C VAL A 206 -23.34 -2.37 9.65
N GLY A 207 -24.01 -1.28 9.26
CA GLY A 207 -24.30 -0.97 7.86
C GLY A 207 -25.45 -1.78 7.27
N GLY A 208 -25.81 -1.42 6.05
CA GLY A 208 -26.83 -2.06 5.24
C GLY A 208 -26.29 -3.18 4.34
N PRO A 209 -27.01 -3.54 3.26
CA PRO A 209 -26.64 -4.65 2.38
C PRO A 209 -25.41 -4.37 1.51
N ASP A 210 -25.00 -3.10 1.38
CA ASP A 210 -23.85 -2.66 0.60
C ASP A 210 -23.00 -1.66 1.41
N PRO A 211 -22.08 -2.15 2.26
CA PRO A 211 -21.27 -1.27 3.12
C PRO A 211 -20.37 -0.34 2.31
N TYR A 212 -19.94 -0.73 1.11
CA TYR A 212 -19.05 0.08 0.29
C TYR A 212 -19.78 1.21 -0.45
N ALA A 213 -21.06 1.02 -0.80
CA ALA A 213 -21.89 2.14 -1.26
C ALA A 213 -22.12 3.19 -0.16
N GLU A 214 -22.27 2.76 1.09
CA GLU A 214 -22.38 3.67 2.24
C GLU A 214 -21.08 4.44 2.48
N LEU A 215 -19.93 3.75 2.45
CA LEU A 215 -18.61 4.36 2.56
C LEU A 215 -18.34 5.37 1.42
N ALA A 216 -18.66 5.03 0.18
CA ALA A 216 -18.52 5.92 -0.97
C ALA A 216 -19.36 7.20 -0.82
N SER A 217 -20.56 7.11 -0.25
CA SER A 217 -21.40 8.29 0.01
C SER A 217 -20.79 9.30 1.00
N CYS A 218 -19.77 8.88 1.76
CA CYS A 218 -19.00 9.69 2.69
C CYS A 218 -17.57 10.00 2.20
N GLY A 219 -17.29 9.77 0.91
CA GLY A 219 -16.00 10.08 0.29
C GLY A 219 -14.93 9.01 0.47
N TYR A 220 -15.29 7.76 0.79
CA TYR A 220 -14.37 6.62 0.77
C TYR A 220 -14.64 5.74 -0.45
N ASP A 221 -14.06 6.11 -1.59
CA ASP A 221 -14.26 5.47 -2.88
C ASP A 221 -13.28 4.30 -3.08
N PHE A 222 -13.46 3.24 -2.28
CA PHE A 222 -12.65 2.03 -2.39
C PHE A 222 -13.06 1.19 -3.61
N GLY A 223 -12.10 0.87 -4.49
CA GLY A 223 -12.29 -0.07 -5.60
C GLY A 223 -12.18 -1.53 -5.19
N PRO A 224 -12.55 -2.49 -6.06
CA PRO A 224 -12.70 -3.92 -5.70
C PRO A 224 -11.49 -4.59 -5.04
N GLY A 225 -10.27 -4.29 -5.47
CA GLY A 225 -8.99 -4.72 -4.91
C GLY A 225 -8.63 -4.08 -3.58
N SER A 226 -9.39 -3.07 -3.13
CA SER A 226 -9.33 -2.48 -1.78
C SER A 226 -10.54 -2.84 -0.92
N GLN A 227 -11.52 -3.59 -1.43
CA GLN A 227 -12.75 -3.94 -0.72
C GLN A 227 -12.64 -5.27 0.06
N GLY A 228 -11.93 -5.26 1.18
CA GLY A 228 -11.70 -6.47 2.00
C GLY A 228 -12.70 -6.74 3.13
N LEU A 229 -13.63 -5.83 3.42
CA LEU A 229 -14.64 -5.99 4.48
C LEU A 229 -15.77 -6.89 3.99
N VAL A 230 -15.95 -8.03 4.64
CA VAL A 230 -17.06 -8.95 4.34
C VAL A 230 -18.31 -8.51 5.09
N THR A 231 -18.18 -8.30 6.40
CA THR A 231 -19.29 -7.92 7.27
C THR A 231 -18.78 -7.44 8.62
N ALA A 232 -19.56 -6.58 9.28
CA ALA A 232 -19.26 -6.03 10.59
C ALA A 232 -20.49 -6.11 11.52
N TRP A 233 -20.24 -6.24 12.81
CA TRP A 233 -21.24 -6.28 13.86
C TRP A 233 -20.80 -5.45 15.06
N ARG A 234 -21.77 -4.99 15.84
CA ARG A 234 -21.58 -4.30 17.11
C ARG A 234 -22.13 -5.15 18.25
N LEU A 235 -21.37 -5.22 19.35
CA LEU A 235 -21.83 -5.79 20.62
C LEU A 235 -21.38 -4.88 21.77
N GLY A 236 -22.32 -4.14 22.34
CA GLY A 236 -21.98 -3.06 23.28
C GLY A 236 -21.17 -1.99 22.56
N ASP A 237 -19.98 -1.68 23.08
CA ASP A 237 -19.06 -0.69 22.52
C ASP A 237 -17.99 -1.31 21.58
N ASP A 238 -17.99 -2.65 21.46
CA ASP A 238 -17.03 -3.38 20.63
C ASP A 238 -17.58 -3.62 19.23
N LEU A 239 -16.69 -3.55 18.25
CA LEU A 239 -16.95 -3.97 16.87
C LEU A 239 -16.30 -5.32 16.60
N PHE A 240 -16.98 -6.12 15.80
CA PHE A 240 -16.51 -7.40 15.29
C PHE A 240 -16.59 -7.34 13.77
N ALA A 241 -15.58 -7.87 13.07
CA ALA A 241 -15.57 -7.87 11.61
C ALA A 241 -14.97 -9.16 11.05
N GLU A 242 -15.52 -9.61 9.92
CA GLU A 242 -14.84 -10.54 9.03
C GLU A 242 -14.24 -9.76 7.87
N VAL A 243 -12.94 -9.92 7.66
CA VAL A 243 -12.22 -9.34 6.53
C VAL A 243 -11.49 -10.43 5.76
N ARG A 244 -11.40 -10.27 4.45
CA ARG A 244 -10.72 -11.18 3.54
C ARG A 244 -10.06 -10.40 2.43
N LEU A 245 -8.90 -10.86 1.98
CA LEU A 245 -8.27 -10.29 0.80
C LEU A 245 -9.18 -10.45 -0.43
N PRO A 246 -9.36 -9.38 -1.22
CA PRO A 246 -10.05 -9.49 -2.50
C PRO A 246 -9.39 -10.52 -3.42
N GLU A 247 -10.18 -11.13 -4.31
CA GLU A 247 -9.70 -12.18 -5.23
C GLU A 247 -8.52 -11.69 -6.09
N ALA A 248 -8.53 -10.43 -6.50
CA ALA A 248 -7.45 -9.82 -7.27
C ALA A 248 -6.09 -9.81 -6.56
N GLU A 249 -6.10 -9.80 -5.23
CA GLU A 249 -4.90 -9.80 -4.38
C GLU A 249 -4.61 -11.19 -3.77
N SER A 250 -5.39 -12.21 -4.16
CA SER A 250 -5.20 -13.59 -3.71
C SER A 250 -3.91 -14.18 -4.29
N GLY A 251 -3.05 -14.75 -3.43
CA GLY A 251 -1.77 -15.35 -3.84
C GLY A 251 -0.52 -14.46 -3.63
N GLY A 252 -0.61 -13.43 -2.78
CA GLY A 252 0.54 -12.63 -2.38
C GLY A 252 0.69 -12.36 -0.89
N ALA A 253 -0.26 -12.82 -0.07
CA ALA A 253 -0.28 -12.54 1.36
C ALA A 253 1.02 -12.98 2.07
N ASP A 254 1.58 -14.13 1.69
CA ASP A 254 2.80 -14.74 2.24
C ASP A 254 4.06 -13.86 2.08
N ARG A 255 4.04 -12.90 1.16
CA ARG A 255 5.13 -11.93 0.94
C ARG A 255 5.07 -10.72 1.85
N TYR A 256 4.02 -10.59 2.66
CA TYR A 256 3.81 -9.52 3.63
C TYR A 256 3.82 -10.09 5.05
N ARG A 257 4.10 -9.25 6.04
CA ARG A 257 3.80 -9.58 7.44
C ARG A 257 2.29 -9.60 7.62
N VAL A 258 1.63 -8.52 7.21
CA VAL A 258 0.18 -8.44 7.05
C VAL A 258 -0.11 -7.66 5.78
N HIS A 259 -0.94 -8.22 4.89
CA HIS A 259 -1.21 -7.54 3.62
C HIS A 259 -1.89 -6.18 3.89
N PRO A 260 -1.42 -5.07 3.27
CA PRO A 260 -1.95 -3.73 3.56
C PRO A 260 -3.46 -3.60 3.38
N VAL A 261 -4.02 -4.18 2.31
CA VAL A 261 -5.48 -4.22 2.07
C VAL A 261 -6.23 -4.97 3.16
N LEU A 262 -5.67 -6.08 3.67
CA LEU A 262 -6.33 -6.88 4.71
C LEU A 262 -6.38 -6.12 6.03
N LEU A 263 -5.26 -5.49 6.41
CA LEU A 263 -5.20 -4.66 7.62
C LEU A 263 -6.07 -3.40 7.47
N ASP A 264 -6.08 -2.77 6.30
CA ASP A 264 -6.91 -1.58 6.05
C ASP A 264 -8.41 -1.90 6.12
N ALA A 265 -8.83 -3.06 5.61
CA ALA A 265 -10.22 -3.52 5.69
C ALA A 265 -10.73 -3.65 7.13
N THR A 266 -9.85 -3.86 8.11
CA THR A 266 -10.24 -3.82 9.54
C THR A 266 -10.68 -2.41 9.97
N LEU A 267 -10.06 -1.37 9.39
CA LEU A 267 -10.43 0.02 9.63
C LEU A 267 -11.73 0.40 8.90
N HIS A 268 -12.06 -0.27 7.78
CA HIS A 268 -13.33 -0.04 7.08
C HIS A 268 -14.52 -0.35 7.98
N ALA A 269 -14.43 -1.36 8.85
CA ALA A 269 -15.49 -1.67 9.83
C ALA A 269 -15.71 -0.51 10.82
N LEU A 270 -14.63 0.11 11.30
CA LEU A 270 -14.68 1.28 12.16
C LEU A 270 -15.28 2.50 11.45
N ILE A 271 -14.84 2.75 10.20
CA ILE A 271 -15.32 3.87 9.40
C ILE A 271 -16.81 3.69 9.10
N LEU A 272 -17.23 2.48 8.71
CA LEU A 272 -18.62 2.13 8.46
C LEU A 272 -19.48 2.37 9.71
N ASP A 273 -19.00 1.97 10.89
CA ASP A 273 -19.67 2.20 12.16
C ASP A 273 -19.85 3.70 12.47
N ALA A 274 -18.83 4.50 12.17
CA ALA A 274 -18.86 5.95 12.38
C ALA A 274 -19.83 6.66 11.43
N VAL A 275 -19.81 6.35 10.13
CA VAL A 275 -20.67 6.99 9.12
C VAL A 275 -22.13 6.57 9.22
N THR A 276 -22.40 5.37 9.75
CA THR A 276 -23.78 4.92 10.01
C THR A 276 -24.34 5.48 11.32
N SER A 277 -23.48 5.90 12.24
CA SER A 277 -23.88 6.48 13.54
C SER A 277 -23.94 8.02 13.55
N SER A 278 -23.30 8.69 12.59
CA SER A 278 -23.18 10.15 12.51
C SER A 278 -23.38 10.65 11.07
N ALA A 279 -24.03 11.81 10.92
CA ALA A 279 -24.36 12.40 9.62
C ALA A 279 -23.36 13.49 9.15
N ASP A 280 -22.23 13.69 9.83
CA ASP A 280 -21.23 14.68 9.42
C ASP A 280 -20.35 14.12 8.29
N THR A 281 -20.66 14.52 7.06
CA THR A 281 -20.04 14.02 5.82
C THR A 281 -18.80 14.81 5.39
N ASP A 282 -18.45 15.90 6.08
CA ASP A 282 -17.35 16.80 5.65
C ASP A 282 -15.97 16.37 6.20
N GLN A 283 -15.93 15.33 7.03
CA GLN A 283 -14.71 14.82 7.66
C GLN A 283 -14.54 13.33 7.41
N VAL A 284 -13.29 12.92 7.20
CA VAL A 284 -12.90 11.51 7.12
C VAL A 284 -12.03 11.12 8.30
N LEU A 285 -12.24 9.92 8.83
CA LEU A 285 -11.42 9.32 9.85
C LEU A 285 -10.22 8.67 9.18
N LEU A 286 -9.02 9.12 9.57
CA LEU A 286 -7.75 8.53 9.14
C LEU A 286 -6.97 8.00 10.34
N PRO A 287 -6.23 6.89 10.18
CA PRO A 287 -5.29 6.44 11.20
C PRO A 287 -4.20 7.51 11.42
N PHE A 288 -3.85 7.76 12.68
CA PHE A 288 -2.84 8.75 13.06
C PHE A 288 -1.63 8.11 13.74
N SER A 289 -1.85 7.24 14.73
CA SER A 289 -0.76 6.55 15.42
C SER A 289 -1.12 5.11 15.77
N TRP A 290 -0.13 4.23 15.69
CA TRP A 290 -0.21 2.81 16.01
C TRP A 290 0.77 2.50 17.13
N SER A 291 0.37 1.72 18.13
CA SER A 291 1.23 1.36 19.26
C SER A 291 1.03 -0.09 19.67
N GLY A 292 2.14 -0.78 19.92
CA GLY A 292 2.15 -2.18 20.37
C GLY A 292 1.56 -3.15 19.34
N LEU A 293 1.84 -2.95 18.04
CA LEU A 293 1.38 -3.88 17.01
C LEU A 293 2.33 -5.06 16.89
N ARG A 294 1.79 -6.27 16.97
CA ARG A 294 2.52 -7.53 16.77
C ARG A 294 1.77 -8.44 15.79
N VAL A 295 2.51 -9.07 14.89
CA VAL A 295 2.01 -10.08 13.96
C VAL A 295 2.51 -11.45 14.40
N HIS A 296 1.59 -12.28 14.86
CA HIS A 296 1.84 -13.63 15.40
C HIS A 296 1.92 -14.68 14.28
N ALA A 297 1.08 -14.54 13.25
CA ALA A 297 1.01 -15.46 12.11
C ALA A 297 0.99 -14.66 10.80
N PRO A 298 2.15 -14.39 10.17
CA PRO A 298 2.19 -13.61 8.94
C PRO A 298 1.58 -14.37 7.76
N GLY A 299 1.15 -13.63 6.75
CA GLY A 299 0.72 -14.20 5.47
C GLY A 299 -0.68 -14.81 5.40
N THR A 300 -1.56 -14.49 6.36
CA THR A 300 -2.97 -14.86 6.25
C THR A 300 -3.71 -14.03 5.21
N ASP A 301 -4.79 -14.58 4.66
CA ASP A 301 -5.68 -13.91 3.70
C ASP A 301 -7.04 -13.54 4.29
N SER A 302 -7.38 -14.01 5.49
CA SER A 302 -8.61 -13.66 6.21
C SER A 302 -8.35 -13.43 7.68
N LEU A 303 -9.19 -12.58 8.27
CA LEU A 303 -9.20 -12.29 9.70
C LEU A 303 -10.64 -12.21 10.23
N ARG A 304 -10.81 -12.72 11.44
CA ARG A 304 -11.88 -12.31 12.37
C ARG A 304 -11.30 -11.35 13.38
N VAL A 305 -11.91 -10.18 13.49
CA VAL A 305 -11.34 -9.06 14.24
C VAL A 305 -12.30 -8.59 15.30
N ARG A 306 -11.78 -8.31 16.50
CA ARG A 306 -12.46 -7.52 17.53
C ARG A 306 -11.74 -6.19 17.67
N ILE A 307 -12.49 -5.10 17.58
CA ILE A 307 -12.04 -3.72 17.77
C ILE A 307 -12.74 -3.19 19.01
N ALA A 308 -11.97 -2.96 20.08
CA ALA A 308 -12.48 -2.47 21.35
C ALA A 308 -12.15 -0.98 21.50
N ARG A 309 -13.16 -0.16 21.81
CA ARG A 309 -12.94 1.27 22.05
C ARG A 309 -12.37 1.50 23.44
N THR A 310 -11.16 2.05 23.51
CA THR A 310 -10.45 2.31 24.77
C THR A 310 -10.52 3.79 25.19
N ALA A 311 -10.70 4.69 24.23
CA ALA A 311 -10.98 6.12 24.43
C ALA A 311 -11.81 6.66 23.25
N PRO A 312 -12.27 7.94 23.27
CA PRO A 312 -13.06 8.50 22.17
C PRO A 312 -12.41 8.37 20.78
N ASP A 313 -11.09 8.52 20.71
CA ASP A 313 -10.27 8.46 19.50
C ASP A 313 -9.28 7.28 19.49
N GLN A 314 -9.34 6.39 20.49
CA GLN A 314 -8.42 5.25 20.63
C GLN A 314 -9.11 3.90 20.66
N LEU A 315 -8.48 2.92 20.02
CA LEU A 315 -9.01 1.58 19.83
C LEU A 315 -7.91 0.54 20.06
N ALA A 316 -8.26 -0.60 20.66
CA ALA A 316 -7.43 -1.79 20.66
C ALA A 316 -7.99 -2.80 19.65
N MET A 317 -7.12 -3.61 19.06
CA MET A 317 -7.52 -4.62 18.07
C MET A 317 -6.89 -5.98 18.35
N THR A 318 -7.70 -7.03 18.22
CA THR A 318 -7.26 -8.42 18.21
C THR A 318 -7.82 -9.09 16.97
N ALA A 319 -6.99 -9.82 16.24
CA ALA A 319 -7.37 -10.54 15.04
C ALA A 319 -6.91 -12.00 15.10
N VAL A 320 -7.80 -12.89 14.69
CA VAL A 320 -7.56 -14.33 14.58
C VAL A 320 -7.87 -14.82 13.16
N ASP A 321 -7.35 -16.00 12.80
CA ASP A 321 -7.72 -16.67 11.56
C ASP A 321 -9.10 -17.37 11.65
N ASP A 322 -9.52 -18.04 10.57
CA ASP A 322 -10.80 -18.75 10.50
C ASP A 322 -10.91 -19.89 11.55
N ALA A 323 -9.77 -20.40 12.05
CA ALA A 323 -9.67 -21.41 13.09
C ALA A 323 -9.62 -20.83 14.52
N GLY A 324 -9.53 -19.50 14.65
CA GLY A 324 -9.43 -18.81 15.94
C GLY A 324 -8.01 -18.69 16.48
N ALA A 325 -6.98 -19.01 15.69
CA ALA A 325 -5.59 -18.83 16.09
C ALA A 325 -5.18 -17.35 16.02
N PRO A 326 -4.44 -16.80 16.99
CA PRO A 326 -3.99 -15.41 16.98
C PRO A 326 -3.16 -15.07 15.75
N VAL A 327 -3.52 -13.98 15.07
CA VAL A 327 -2.80 -13.47 13.90
C VAL A 327 -2.16 -12.12 14.20
N LEU A 328 -2.91 -11.18 14.79
CA LEU A 328 -2.44 -9.82 15.03
C LEU A 328 -3.03 -9.28 16.33
N THR A 329 -2.21 -8.56 17.10
CA THR A 329 -2.66 -7.77 18.24
C THR A 329 -2.15 -6.35 18.10
N LEU A 330 -2.96 -5.39 18.52
CA LEU A 330 -2.66 -3.97 18.53
C LEU A 330 -3.17 -3.38 19.84
N GLU A 331 -2.28 -2.81 20.63
CA GLU A 331 -2.61 -2.24 21.93
C GLU A 331 -3.39 -0.93 21.80
N SER A 332 -2.98 -0.06 20.87
CA SER A 332 -3.66 1.21 20.65
C SER A 332 -3.51 1.71 19.21
N LEU A 333 -4.64 2.09 18.62
CA LEU A 333 -4.76 2.85 17.37
C LEU A 333 -5.45 4.17 17.69
N THR A 334 -4.80 5.29 17.40
CA THR A 334 -5.45 6.60 17.39
C THR A 334 -5.96 6.92 15.98
N VAL A 335 -7.24 7.26 15.86
CA VAL A 335 -7.85 7.75 14.61
C VAL A 335 -8.26 9.21 14.75
N ARG A 336 -8.15 9.99 13.67
CA ARG A 336 -8.47 11.42 13.70
C ARG A 336 -9.38 11.81 12.55
N PRO A 337 -10.41 12.64 12.81
CA PRO A 337 -11.13 13.32 11.76
C PRO A 337 -10.21 14.32 11.03
N VAL A 338 -10.26 14.31 9.71
CA VAL A 338 -9.51 15.18 8.81
C VAL A 338 -10.49 15.78 7.81
N ALA A 339 -10.40 17.09 7.61
CA ALA A 339 -11.27 17.78 6.66
C ALA A 339 -10.81 17.51 5.22
N ALA A 340 -11.75 17.35 4.28
CA ALA A 340 -11.45 17.01 2.88
C ALA A 340 -10.40 17.94 2.22
N HIS A 341 -10.43 19.24 2.53
CA HIS A 341 -9.47 20.21 1.99
C HIS A 341 -8.01 19.95 2.41
N GLN A 342 -7.78 19.34 3.57
CA GLN A 342 -6.44 18.99 4.05
C GLN A 342 -5.86 17.82 3.25
N ILE A 343 -6.71 16.90 2.78
CA ILE A 343 -6.32 15.79 1.90
C ILE A 343 -6.03 16.31 0.49
N ALA A 344 -6.89 17.18 -0.05
CA ALA A 344 -6.66 17.80 -1.34
C ALA A 344 -5.35 18.62 -1.37
N GLY A 345 -4.99 19.28 -0.26
CA GLY A 345 -3.71 19.99 -0.12
C GLY A 345 -2.48 19.08 -0.16
N ALA A 346 -2.61 17.78 0.11
CA ALA A 346 -1.53 16.80 -0.06
C ALA A 346 -1.23 16.52 -1.55
N ARG A 347 -2.19 16.76 -2.47
CA ARG A 347 -1.95 16.68 -3.92
C ARG A 347 -1.02 17.79 -4.43
N THR A 348 -1.03 18.96 -3.77
CA THR A 348 -0.42 20.20 -4.27
C THR A 348 0.91 20.54 -3.59
N ALA A 349 1.46 19.63 -2.78
CA ALA A 349 2.72 19.85 -2.08
C ALA A 349 3.96 19.88 -2.99
N ASP A 350 3.83 19.72 -4.32
CA ASP A 350 4.98 19.85 -5.22
C ASP A 350 4.64 20.60 -6.53
N ARG A 351 5.45 21.63 -6.77
CA ARG A 351 5.72 22.40 -8.00
C ARG A 351 4.89 23.61 -8.46
N ASP A 352 3.57 23.70 -8.29
CA ASP A 352 2.77 24.81 -8.91
C ASP A 352 1.94 25.68 -7.95
N ALA A 353 2.25 25.68 -6.65
CA ALA A 353 1.58 26.57 -5.71
C ALA A 353 1.89 28.05 -6.00
N LEU A 354 0.88 28.83 -6.37
CA LEU A 354 1.00 30.29 -6.48
C LEU A 354 1.05 30.90 -5.08
N PHE A 355 2.24 31.26 -4.62
CA PHE A 355 2.43 31.98 -3.37
C PHE A 355 2.03 33.45 -3.53
N ARG A 356 1.21 33.97 -2.61
CA ARG A 356 0.94 35.41 -2.49
C ARG A 356 1.85 35.99 -1.41
N LEU A 357 2.62 37.01 -1.80
CA LEU A 357 3.40 37.83 -0.88
C LEU A 357 2.45 38.63 0.02
N VAL A 358 2.44 38.36 1.32
CA VAL A 358 1.70 39.15 2.32
C VAL A 358 2.73 39.93 3.13
N TRP A 359 2.78 41.24 2.91
CA TRP A 359 3.56 42.14 3.74
C TRP A 359 2.81 42.43 5.03
N ALA A 360 3.40 42.04 6.17
CA ALA A 360 2.96 42.47 7.48
C ALA A 360 3.69 43.77 7.83
N GLU A 361 2.95 44.76 8.34
CA GLU A 361 3.53 46.00 8.82
C GLU A 361 4.41 45.70 10.04
N ALA A 362 5.71 45.98 9.93
CA ALA A 362 6.62 45.83 11.05
C ALA A 362 6.30 46.91 12.09
N ALA A 363 6.13 46.51 13.35
CA ALA A 363 6.00 47.46 14.44
C ALA A 363 7.25 48.37 14.44
N ALA A 364 7.04 49.67 14.23
CA ALA A 364 8.12 50.65 14.26
C ALA A 364 8.82 50.56 15.61
N ARG A 365 10.12 50.30 15.62
CA ARG A 365 10.96 50.55 16.80
C ARG A 365 10.86 52.04 17.09
N ALA A 366 10.33 52.39 18.25
CA ALA A 366 10.46 53.75 18.76
C ALA A 366 11.95 54.00 19.00
N ASP A 367 12.57 54.83 18.16
CA ASP A 367 13.87 55.40 18.44
C ASP A 367 13.71 56.34 19.62
N GLU A 368 14.13 55.90 20.82
CA GLU A 368 14.38 56.81 21.94
C GLU A 368 15.58 57.68 21.59
N HIS A 369 15.29 58.87 21.07
CA HIS A 369 16.26 59.95 20.96
C HIS A 369 16.64 60.40 22.38
N VAL A 370 17.78 59.90 22.87
CA VAL A 370 18.42 60.42 24.09
C VAL A 370 18.99 61.80 23.75
N GLU A 371 18.27 62.87 24.10
CA GLU A 371 18.85 64.21 24.14
C GLU A 371 19.96 64.25 25.20
N GLY A 372 21.20 64.27 24.72
CA GLY A 372 22.37 64.57 25.54
C GLY A 372 22.37 66.04 25.96
N GLY A 373 21.80 66.32 27.13
CA GLY A 373 21.98 67.60 27.83
C GLY A 373 23.16 67.53 28.79
N GLY A 374 24.25 68.24 28.47
CA GLY A 374 25.33 68.53 29.40
C GLY A 374 25.95 69.90 29.10
N VAL A 375 25.63 70.91 29.92
CA VAL A 375 26.50 71.68 30.83
C VAL A 375 25.60 72.41 31.83
#